data_AF-A0A9E5QN51-F1
#
_entry.id   AF-A0A9E5QN51-F1
#
_cell.length_a   1.000
_cell.length_b   1.000
_cell.length_c   1.000
_cell.angle_alpha   90.00
_cell.angle_beta   90.00
_cell.angle_gamma   90.00
#
_symmetry.space_group_name_H-M   'P 1'
#
loop_
_entity.id
_entity.type
_entity.pdbx_description
1 polymer ?
#
loop_
_entity_poly.entity_id
_entity_poly.type
_entity_poly.pdbx_seq_one_letter_code
_entity_poly.pdbx_strand_id
1 'polypeptide(L)'
;MHSNPDFHPRAMARPGRNGFPQAIDSAGVIADAMRLARGGQAPRALALLGQAILLSPLDEDLWIARLAILADGQASAAFLAAVREYLDFHPDSPRFPEIVGLWKSLPDPS
;
A
#
# COMPACT_ATOMS: atom_id res chain seq x y z
N MET A 1 32.56 59.41 3.14
CA MET A 1 31.72 58.68 2.16
C MET A 1 32.46 57.38 1.90
N HIS A 2 32.17 56.31 2.64
CA HIS A 2 31.13 55.30 2.33
C HIS A 2 31.43 54.64 0.96
N SER A 3 31.72 53.36 0.80
CA SER A 3 31.64 52.20 1.70
C SER A 3 32.44 51.04 1.07
N ASN A 4 33.10 50.20 1.88
CA ASN A 4 33.06 48.75 1.67
C ASN A 4 31.90 48.23 2.54
N PRO A 5 31.08 47.27 2.09
CA PRO A 5 31.50 45.88 2.26
C PRO A 5 31.12 44.94 1.12
N ASP A 6 32.05 44.03 0.84
CA ASP A 6 31.85 42.62 0.52
C ASP A 6 30.39 42.14 0.54
N PHE A 7 29.85 41.95 -0.66
CA PHE A 7 28.55 41.34 -0.87
C PHE A 7 28.68 39.83 -0.64
N HIS A 8 28.41 39.39 0.58
CA HIS A 8 28.02 38.01 0.87
C HIS A 8 26.48 37.88 0.84
N PRO A 9 25.89 37.28 -0.20
CA PRO A 9 24.60 36.63 -0.06
C PRO A 9 24.82 35.17 0.34
N ARG A 10 24.74 34.97 1.67
CA ARG A 10 23.94 33.96 2.38
C ARG A 10 23.87 32.55 1.77
N ALA A 11 24.41 31.60 2.55
CA ALA A 11 24.04 30.20 2.51
C ALA A 11 22.52 30.01 2.39
N MET A 12 22.08 29.16 1.46
CA MET A 12 21.00 28.17 1.62
C MET A 12 20.75 27.43 0.31
N ALA A 13 21.43 26.30 0.13
CA ALA A 13 20.95 25.18 -0.68
C ALA A 13 21.37 23.86 -0.03
N ARG A 14 20.87 23.61 1.18
CA ARG A 14 20.47 22.28 1.60
C ARG A 14 19.04 22.41 2.10
N PRO A 15 18.06 21.98 1.29
CA PRO A 15 17.34 20.75 1.62
C PRO A 15 17.00 19.94 0.35
N GLY A 16 16.82 18.63 0.39
CA GLY A 16 16.82 17.67 1.46
C GLY A 16 16.77 16.27 0.82
N ARG A 17 17.44 15.32 1.51
CA ARG A 17 17.20 13.88 1.51
C ARG A 17 16.73 13.25 0.21
N ASN A 18 17.67 12.49 -0.37
CA ASN A 18 17.48 11.10 -0.78
C ASN A 18 16.24 10.84 -1.65
N GLY A 19 16.49 10.49 -2.92
CA GLY A 19 15.51 9.88 -3.81
C GLY A 19 15.03 8.52 -3.33
N PHE A 20 14.29 8.51 -2.22
CA PHE A 20 13.31 7.50 -1.92
C PHE A 20 12.03 7.94 -2.64
N PRO A 21 11.33 7.04 -3.37
CA PRO A 21 9.96 7.32 -3.75
C PRO A 21 9.21 7.74 -2.47
N GLN A 22 8.42 8.81 -2.54
CA GLN A 22 7.65 9.27 -1.39
C GLN A 22 6.96 8.05 -0.78
N ALA A 23 7.30 7.74 0.47
CA ALA A 23 6.65 6.64 1.17
C ALA A 23 5.16 6.97 1.16
N ILE A 24 4.38 6.10 0.51
CA ILE A 24 2.93 6.25 0.51
C ILE A 24 2.49 6.18 1.97
N ASP A 25 1.50 6.98 2.34
CA ASP A 25 0.80 6.78 3.59
C ASP A 25 -0.07 5.52 3.47
N SER A 26 0.56 4.35 3.56
CA SER A 26 -0.11 3.06 3.44
C SER A 26 -1.22 2.93 4.47
N ALA A 27 -1.00 3.41 5.69
CA ALA A 27 -2.01 3.40 6.75
C ALA A 27 -3.24 4.23 6.37
N GLY A 28 -3.04 5.46 5.86
CA GLY A 28 -4.12 6.30 5.37
C GLY A 28 -4.88 5.67 4.19
N VAL A 29 -4.15 5.12 3.22
CA VAL A 29 -4.73 4.43 2.06
C VAL A 29 -5.58 3.23 2.49
N ILE A 30 -5.07 2.40 3.41
CA ILE A 30 -5.79 1.24 3.94
C ILE A 30 -7.06 1.70 4.65
N ALA A 31 -6.97 2.73 5.50
CA ALA A 31 -8.13 3.26 6.21
C ALA A 31 -9.24 3.74 5.25
N ASP A 32 -8.86 4.43 4.17
CA ASP A 32 -9.80 4.89 3.15
C ASP A 32 -10.36 3.73 2.32
N ALA A 33 -9.54 2.74 1.94
CA ALA A 33 -9.99 1.54 1.24
C ALA A 33 -11.00 0.75 2.07
N MET A 34 -10.73 0.54 3.36
CA MET A 34 -11.65 -0.14 4.27
C MET A 34 -12.97 0.64 4.45
N ARG A 35 -12.91 1.98 4.49
CA ARG A 35 -14.12 2.82 4.53
C ARG A 35 -14.96 2.66 3.26
N LEU A 36 -14.32 2.65 2.09
CA LEU A 36 -14.98 2.43 0.80
C LEU A 36 -15.63 1.05 0.72
N ALA A 37 -14.92 0.00 1.12
CA ALA A 37 -15.43 -1.37 1.13
C ALA A 37 -16.68 -1.51 2.01
N ARG A 38 -16.62 -1.00 3.26
CA ARG A 38 -17.78 -0.97 4.18
C ARG A 38 -18.96 -0.15 3.65
N GLY A 39 -18.68 0.85 2.81
CA GLY A 39 -19.68 1.64 2.10
C GLY A 39 -20.25 0.96 0.85
N GLY A 40 -19.96 -0.32 0.60
CA GLY A 40 -20.40 -1.06 -0.59
C GLY A 40 -19.61 -0.74 -1.87
N GLN A 41 -18.51 0.02 -1.78
CA GLN A 41 -17.68 0.43 -2.92
C GLN A 41 -16.41 -0.42 -3.02
N ALA A 42 -16.55 -1.75 -2.87
CA ALA A 42 -15.43 -2.69 -2.93
C ALA A 42 -14.56 -2.55 -4.20
N PRO A 43 -15.11 -2.36 -5.43
CA PRO A 43 -14.27 -2.14 -6.61
C PRO A 43 -13.37 -0.90 -6.51
N ARG A 44 -13.87 0.18 -5.90
CA ARG A 44 -13.11 1.42 -5.71
C ARG A 44 -12.03 1.25 -4.64
N ALA A 45 -12.33 0.52 -3.57
CA ALA A 45 -11.36 0.18 -2.53
C ALA A 45 -10.20 -0.65 -3.10
N LEU A 46 -10.51 -1.68 -3.91
CA LEU A 46 -9.51 -2.53 -4.55
C LEU A 46 -8.66 -1.77 -5.57
N ALA A 47 -9.26 -0.85 -6.33
CA ALA A 47 -8.51 0.01 -7.24
C ALA A 47 -7.53 0.93 -6.49
N LEU A 48 -7.97 1.50 -5.37
CA LEU A 48 -7.13 2.34 -4.51
C LEU A 48 -5.94 1.56 -3.95
N LEU A 49 -6.17 0.37 -3.40
CA LEU A 49 -5.11 -0.51 -2.91
C LEU A 49 -4.17 -0.98 -4.03
N GLY A 50 -4.71 -1.30 -5.22
CA GLY A 50 -3.89 -1.67 -6.37
C GLY A 50 -2.91 -0.57 -6.80
N GLN A 51 -3.34 0.70 -6.79
CA GLN A 51 -2.45 1.82 -7.08
C GLN A 51 -1.35 1.97 -6.02
N ALA A 52 -1.69 1.81 -4.74
CA ALA A 52 -0.71 1.89 -3.67
C ALA A 52 0.30 0.73 -3.71
N ILE A 53 -0.17 -0.50 -3.99
CA ILE A 53 0.69 -1.68 -4.16
C ILE A 53 1.67 -1.48 -5.33
N LEU A 54 1.23 -0.93 -6.47
CA LEU A 54 2.13 -0.64 -7.60
C LEU A 54 3.28 0.30 -7.22
N LEU A 55 3.01 1.25 -6.32
CA LEU A 55 3.98 2.23 -5.85
C LEU A 55 4.80 1.73 -4.64
N SER A 56 4.32 0.75 -3.89
CA SER A 56 4.97 0.17 -2.71
C SER A 56 4.69 -1.33 -2.62
N PRO A 57 5.23 -2.14 -3.55
CA PRO A 57 4.87 -3.56 -3.67
C PRO A 57 5.45 -4.43 -2.56
N LEU A 58 6.40 -3.91 -1.77
CA LEU A 58 6.99 -4.60 -0.61
C LEU A 58 6.28 -4.28 0.71
N ASP A 59 5.23 -3.46 0.68
CA ASP A 59 4.43 -3.15 1.87
C ASP A 59 3.32 -4.20 2.03
N GLU A 60 3.56 -5.18 2.90
CA GLU A 60 2.64 -6.29 3.14
C GLU A 60 1.28 -5.82 3.69
N ASP A 61 1.19 -4.67 4.39
CA ASP A 61 -0.09 -4.19 4.93
C ASP A 61 -1.08 -3.85 3.81
N LEU A 62 -0.61 -3.30 2.69
CA LEU A 62 -1.44 -3.01 1.52
C LEU A 62 -2.02 -4.28 0.89
N TRP A 63 -1.21 -5.33 0.82
CA TRP A 63 -1.62 -6.62 0.28
C TRP A 63 -2.63 -7.31 1.19
N ILE A 64 -2.37 -7.34 2.50
CA ILE A 64 -3.28 -7.93 3.48
C ILE A 64 -4.63 -7.20 3.47
N ALA A 65 -4.64 -5.87 3.37
CA ALA A 65 -5.88 -5.11 3.23
C ALA A 65 -6.65 -5.47 1.96
N ARG A 66 -5.96 -5.64 0.81
CA ARG A 66 -6.60 -6.05 -0.45
C ARG A 66 -7.21 -7.44 -0.33
N LEU A 67 -6.47 -8.39 0.26
CA LEU A 67 -6.92 -9.76 0.49
C LEU A 67 -8.11 -9.82 1.46
N ALA A 68 -8.10 -9.01 2.52
CA ALA A 68 -9.20 -8.94 3.47
C ALA A 68 -10.51 -8.46 2.81
N ILE A 69 -10.44 -7.44 1.95
CA ILE A 69 -11.62 -6.95 1.19
C ILE A 69 -12.12 -8.02 0.21
N LEU A 70 -11.22 -8.75 -0.46
CA LEU A 70 -11.60 -9.85 -1.35
C LEU A 70 -12.25 -11.01 -0.60
N ALA A 71 -11.74 -11.34 0.59
CA ALA A 71 -12.29 -12.38 1.45
C ALA A 71 -13.70 -12.01 1.96
N ASP A 72 -13.89 -10.78 2.45
CA ASP A 72 -15.19 -10.26 2.90
C ASP A 72 -16.23 -10.26 1.77
N GLY A 73 -15.80 -9.91 0.55
CA GLY A 73 -16.63 -9.98 -0.64
C GLY A 73 -16.83 -11.38 -1.23
N GLN A 74 -16.32 -12.44 -0.59
CA GLN A 74 -16.36 -13.83 -1.05
C GLN A 74 -15.83 -14.03 -2.49
N ALA A 75 -14.88 -13.20 -2.90
CA ALA A 75 -14.35 -13.18 -4.26
C ALA A 75 -13.21 -14.20 -4.44
N SER A 76 -13.48 -15.50 -4.26
CA SER A 76 -12.46 -16.55 -4.17
C SER A 76 -11.45 -16.58 -5.32
N ALA A 77 -11.91 -16.41 -6.57
CA ALA A 77 -11.00 -16.39 -7.74
C ALA A 77 -10.04 -15.19 -7.72
N ALA A 78 -10.55 -14.00 -7.37
CA ALA A 78 -9.74 -12.79 -7.27
C ALA A 78 -8.81 -12.82 -6.05
N PHE A 79 -9.26 -13.42 -4.94
CA PHE A 79 -8.43 -13.67 -3.76
C PHE A 79 -7.23 -14.55 -4.13
N LEU A 80 -7.45 -15.71 -4.76
CA LEU A 80 -6.36 -16.61 -5.17
C LEU A 80 -5.39 -15.96 -6.18
N ALA A 81 -5.91 -15.14 -7.09
CA ALA A 81 -5.05 -14.36 -7.99
C ALA A 81 -4.16 -13.38 -7.21
N ALA A 82 -4.74 -12.64 -6.25
CA ALA A 82 -3.99 -11.71 -5.41
C ALA A 82 -2.98 -12.42 -4.48
N VAL A 83 -3.27 -13.63 -3.99
CA VAL A 83 -2.30 -14.43 -3.22
C VAL A 83 -1.11 -14.83 -4.08
N ARG A 84 -1.33 -15.21 -5.34
CA ARG A 84 -0.23 -15.50 -6.26
C ARG A 84 0.63 -14.27 -6.52
N GLU A 85 -0.01 -13.13 -6.81
CA GLU A 85 0.70 -11.85 -6.96
C GLU A 85 1.50 -11.51 -5.70
N TYR A 86 0.92 -11.69 -4.51
CA TYR A 86 1.61 -11.46 -3.24
C TYR A 86 2.87 -12.31 -3.09
N LEU A 87 2.78 -13.61 -3.40
CA LEU A 87 3.92 -14.54 -3.27
C LEU A 87 5.05 -14.23 -4.25
N ASP A 88 4.77 -13.58 -5.39
CA ASP A 88 5.80 -13.13 -6.32
C ASP A 88 6.69 -12.03 -5.70
N PHE A 89 6.13 -11.20 -4.81
CA PHE A 89 6.87 -10.15 -4.09
C PHE A 89 7.35 -10.60 -2.70
N HIS A 90 6.65 -11.55 -2.07
CA HIS A 90 6.82 -11.96 -0.68
C HIS A 90 6.91 -13.48 -0.50
N PRO A 91 7.87 -14.17 -1.16
CA PRO A 91 7.91 -15.64 -1.20
C PRO A 91 8.08 -16.30 0.17
N ASP A 92 8.77 -15.63 1.10
CA ASP A 92 9.08 -16.13 2.45
C ASP A 92 8.40 -15.29 3.56
N SER A 93 7.31 -14.60 3.26
CA SER A 93 6.71 -13.68 4.24
C SER A 93 6.21 -14.44 5.49
N PRO A 94 6.56 -13.95 6.70
CA PRO A 94 6.04 -14.49 7.96
C PRO A 94 4.55 -14.23 8.15
N ARG A 95 3.92 -13.40 7.31
CA ARG A 95 2.48 -13.10 7.33
C ARG A 95 1.64 -14.04 6.50
N PHE A 96 2.25 -14.98 5.76
CA PHE A 96 1.50 -15.99 5.02
C PHE A 96 0.44 -16.75 5.86
N PRO A 97 0.66 -17.07 7.16
CA PRO A 97 -0.39 -17.66 8.00
C PRO A 97 -1.65 -16.78 8.17
N GLU A 98 -1.51 -15.45 8.11
CA GLU A 98 -2.64 -14.51 8.13
C GLU A 98 -3.48 -14.64 6.85
N ILE A 99 -2.81 -14.75 5.70
CA ILE A 99 -3.46 -14.99 4.40
C ILE A 99 -4.20 -16.33 4.40
N VAL A 100 -3.60 -17.38 4.98
CA VAL A 100 -4.28 -18.68 5.16
C VAL A 100 -5.50 -18.54 6.06
N GLY A 101 -5.44 -17.68 7.09
CA GLY A 101 -6.59 -17.33 7.92
C GLY A 101 -7.75 -16.72 7.12
N LEU A 102 -7.45 -15.76 6.25
CA LEU A 102 -8.43 -15.14 5.33
C LEU A 102 -8.98 -16.14 4.30
N TRP A 103 -8.14 -17.05 3.80
CA TRP A 103 -8.60 -18.07 2.86
C TRP A 103 -9.63 -19.01 3.51
N LYS A 104 -9.42 -19.40 4.77
CA LYS A 104 -10.33 -20.27 5.52
C LYS A 104 -11.70 -19.65 5.80
N SER A 105 -11.85 -18.33 5.67
CA SER A 105 -13.17 -17.68 5.79
C SER A 105 -13.95 -17.65 4.48
N LEU A 106 -13.35 -18.01 3.35
CA LEU A 106 -14.04 -18.11 2.07
C LEU A 106 -14.91 -19.38 2.01
N PRO A 107 -16.04 -19.34 1.29
CA PRO A 107 -16.83 -20.54 1.04
C PRO A 107 -16.01 -21.55 0.20
N ASP A 108 -16.25 -22.84 0.43
CA ASP A 108 -15.65 -23.90 -0.39
C ASP A 108 -15.95 -23.66 -1.88
N PRO A 109 -14.94 -23.77 -2.75
CA PRO A 109 -15.18 -23.73 -4.19
C PRO A 109 -15.93 -25.00 -4.59
N SER A 110 -17.26 -24.92 -4.65
CA SER A 110 -18.16 -25.93 -5.24
C SER A 110 -17.96 -26.09 -6.74
#